data_AF-A0A5J6YSJ5-F1
#
_entry.id   AF-A0A5J6YSJ5-F1
#
_cell.length_a   1.000
_cell.length_b   1.000
_cell.length_c   1.000
_cell.angle_alpha   90.00
_cell.angle_beta   90.00
_cell.angle_gamma   90.00
#
_symmetry.space_group_name_H-M   'P 1'
#
loop_
_entity.id
_entity.type
_entity.pdbx_description
1 polymer ?
#
loop_
_entity_poly.entity_id
_entity_poly.type
_entity_poly.pdbx_seq_one_letter_code
_entity_poly.pdbx_strand_id
1 'polypeptide(L)'
;MSIPELKSWRTPGPPPPRTLTPMPHPEFVGLVNSLQATAEAALGDLNAATASAARDGLLQEGRARQTAERSLKLLTMLAEKTRGNLDFAEADLLTEAVSSLRERLNTSSHNASPQDN
;
A
#
# COMPACT_ATOMS: atom_id res chain seq x y z
N MET A 1 -14.28 72.14 -4.46
CA MET A 1 -14.13 70.67 -4.40
C MET A 1 -15.51 70.05 -4.51
N SER A 2 -15.77 69.21 -5.54
CA SER A 2 -16.78 68.14 -5.53
C SER A 2 -16.57 67.28 -6.78
N ILE A 3 -16.23 66.00 -6.58
CA ILE A 3 -16.08 64.97 -7.61
C ILE A 3 -17.36 64.12 -7.58
N PRO A 4 -18.03 63.84 -8.72
CA PRO A 4 -19.08 62.83 -8.77
C PRO A 4 -18.60 61.62 -9.57
N GLU A 5 -18.27 60.52 -8.91
CA GLU A 5 -18.06 59.21 -9.55
C GLU A 5 -18.38 58.14 -8.50
N LEU A 6 -19.60 57.57 -8.53
CA LEU A 6 -19.86 56.28 -7.90
C LEU A 6 -20.28 55.27 -8.96
N LYS A 7 -19.21 54.73 -9.52
CA LYS A 7 -19.06 53.61 -10.41
C LYS A 7 -19.78 52.36 -9.89
N SER A 8 -20.65 51.87 -10.75
CA SER A 8 -21.39 50.61 -10.72
C SER A 8 -20.59 49.43 -10.14
N TRP A 9 -20.94 48.99 -8.93
CA TRP A 9 -20.47 47.72 -8.40
C TRP A 9 -21.28 46.57 -8.99
N ARG A 10 -20.83 46.02 -10.13
CA ARG A 10 -21.23 44.65 -10.52
C ARG A 10 -20.68 43.69 -9.47
N THR A 11 -21.57 42.92 -8.87
CA THR A 11 -21.22 41.80 -8.01
C THR A 11 -20.49 40.72 -8.83
N PRO A 12 -19.36 40.18 -8.36
CA PRO A 12 -18.80 38.96 -8.97
C PRO A 12 -19.70 37.77 -8.59
N GLY A 13 -20.12 36.99 -9.59
CA GLY A 13 -20.89 35.76 -9.38
C GLY A 13 -20.11 34.69 -8.58
N PRO A 14 -20.78 33.65 -8.08
CA PRO A 14 -20.13 32.60 -7.31
C PRO A 14 -19.05 31.89 -8.15
N PRO A 15 -17.89 31.54 -7.57
CA PRO A 15 -16.86 30.80 -8.28
C PRO A 15 -17.38 29.42 -8.70
N PRO A 16 -16.93 28.86 -9.85
CA PRO A 16 -17.32 27.52 -10.26
C PRO A 16 -16.88 26.47 -9.22
N PRO A 17 -17.62 25.35 -9.09
CA PRO A 17 -17.23 24.27 -8.20
C PRO A 17 -15.85 23.74 -8.63
N ARG A 18 -14.92 23.77 -7.69
CA ARG A 18 -13.60 23.15 -7.86
C ARG A 18 -13.80 21.64 -7.99
N THR A 19 -13.69 21.13 -9.21
CA THR A 19 -13.52 19.69 -9.44
C THR A 19 -12.14 19.32 -8.92
N LEU A 20 -12.06 18.97 -7.63
CA LEU A 20 -10.94 18.22 -7.08
C LEU A 20 -10.95 16.87 -7.79
N THR A 21 -10.09 16.69 -8.77
CA THR A 21 -9.74 15.35 -9.25
C THR A 21 -9.37 14.53 -8.01
N PRO A 22 -9.97 13.35 -7.78
CA PRO A 22 -9.52 12.47 -6.72
C PRO A 22 -8.17 11.92 -7.14
N MET A 23 -7.10 12.68 -6.85
CA MET A 23 -5.76 12.15 -6.97
C MET A 23 -5.56 11.21 -5.78
N PRO A 24 -5.02 10.00 -6.01
CA PRO A 24 -4.70 9.09 -4.92
C PRO A 24 -3.82 9.83 -3.92
N HIS A 25 -4.14 9.73 -2.63
CA HIS A 25 -3.39 10.43 -1.60
C HIS A 25 -1.94 9.93 -1.62
N PRO A 26 -0.95 10.79 -1.89
CA PRO A 26 0.43 10.35 -2.08
C PRO A 26 1.00 9.69 -0.82
N GLU A 27 0.52 10.09 0.36
CA GLU A 27 0.86 9.45 1.63
C GLU A 27 0.31 8.02 1.72
N PHE A 28 -0.91 7.78 1.24
CA PHE A 28 -1.53 6.46 1.24
C PHE A 28 -0.78 5.52 0.30
N VAL A 29 -0.51 5.98 -0.93
CA VAL A 29 0.27 5.23 -1.92
C VAL A 29 1.67 4.93 -1.38
N GLY A 30 2.32 5.91 -0.75
CA GLY A 30 3.63 5.73 -0.13
C GLY A 30 3.61 4.69 1.01
N LEU A 31 2.56 4.70 1.83
CA LEU A 31 2.39 3.76 2.95
C LEU A 31 2.19 2.33 2.44
N VAL A 32 1.32 2.12 1.45
CA VAL A 32 1.11 0.80 0.85
C VAL A 32 2.39 0.28 0.21
N ASN A 33 3.08 1.11 -0.60
CA ASN A 33 4.36 0.74 -1.20
C ASN A 33 5.43 0.42 -0.15
N SER A 34 5.51 1.18 0.94
CA SER A 34 6.48 0.92 2.01
C SER A 34 6.20 -0.42 2.72
N LEU A 35 4.94 -0.73 3.02
CA LEU A 35 4.56 -2.00 3.65
C LEU A 35 4.83 -3.18 2.71
N GLN A 36 4.50 -3.01 1.44
CA GLN A 36 4.79 -3.99 0.40
C GLN A 36 6.29 -4.20 0.28
N ALA A 37 7.09 -3.16 0.04
CA ALA A 37 8.54 -3.24 -0.08
C ALA A 37 9.22 -3.88 1.14
N THR A 38 8.72 -3.59 2.35
CA THR A 38 9.22 -4.22 3.59
C THR A 38 8.95 -5.73 3.59
N ALA A 39 7.75 -6.13 3.17
CA ALA A 39 7.37 -7.54 3.10
C ALA A 39 8.13 -8.27 1.97
N GLU A 40 8.31 -7.61 0.82
CA GLU A 40 9.09 -8.13 -0.30
C GLU A 40 10.57 -8.27 0.06
N ALA A 41 11.16 -7.30 0.76
CA ALA A 41 12.52 -7.38 1.24
C ALA A 41 12.68 -8.54 2.24
N ALA A 42 11.74 -8.70 3.18
CA ALA A 42 11.77 -9.81 4.13
C ALA A 42 11.66 -11.17 3.42
N LEU A 43 10.72 -11.33 2.48
CA LEU A 43 10.57 -12.57 1.71
C LEU A 43 11.72 -12.83 0.72
N GLY A 44 12.31 -11.77 0.16
CA GLY A 44 13.48 -11.87 -0.71
C GLY A 44 14.73 -12.29 0.06
N ASP A 45 14.92 -11.74 1.26
CA ASP A 45 15.95 -12.17 2.21
C ASP A 45 15.74 -13.63 2.63
N LEU A 46 14.49 -14.04 2.88
CA LEU A 46 14.14 -15.44 3.14
C LEU A 46 14.55 -16.34 1.96
N ASN A 47 14.25 -15.97 0.72
CA ASN A 47 14.62 -16.80 -0.43
C ASN A 47 16.15 -16.94 -0.62
N ALA A 48 16.90 -15.86 -0.39
CA ALA A 48 18.37 -15.88 -0.44
C ALA A 48 18.97 -16.66 0.75
N ALA A 49 18.43 -16.46 1.95
CA ALA A 49 18.81 -17.16 3.15
C ALA A 49 18.47 -18.65 3.03
N THR A 50 17.25 -19.05 2.64
CA THR A 50 16.82 -20.44 2.42
C THR A 50 17.73 -21.16 1.41
N ALA A 51 18.13 -20.49 0.32
CA ALA A 51 19.11 -21.05 -0.62
C ALA A 51 20.48 -21.34 0.03
N SER A 52 20.91 -20.52 1.00
CA SER A 52 22.15 -20.71 1.77
C SER A 52 21.97 -21.54 3.05
N ALA A 53 20.74 -21.66 3.57
CA ALA A 53 20.37 -22.13 4.90
C ALA A 53 19.93 -23.59 4.93
N ALA A 54 19.96 -24.29 3.80
CA ALA A 54 19.85 -25.75 3.71
C ALA A 54 20.82 -26.52 4.64
N ARG A 55 21.70 -25.81 5.38
CA ARG A 55 22.58 -26.37 6.42
C ARG A 55 22.36 -25.84 7.86
N ASP A 56 21.62 -24.75 8.13
CA ASP A 56 21.46 -24.22 9.52
C ASP A 56 20.29 -23.20 9.78
N GLY A 57 19.57 -22.67 8.78
CA GLY A 57 18.87 -21.37 8.93
C GLY A 57 17.38 -21.33 9.28
N LEU A 58 16.82 -22.36 9.94
CA LEU A 58 15.39 -22.41 10.31
C LEU A 58 14.90 -21.22 11.16
N LEU A 59 15.78 -20.58 11.96
CA LEU A 59 15.40 -19.43 12.80
C LEU A 59 15.25 -18.11 12.03
N GLN A 60 15.97 -17.93 10.92
CA GLN A 60 15.85 -16.71 10.10
C GLN A 60 14.60 -16.75 9.21
N GLU A 61 14.26 -17.94 8.70
CA GLU A 61 13.04 -18.17 7.92
C GLU A 61 11.78 -17.75 8.68
N GLY A 62 11.70 -18.12 9.96
CA GLY A 62 10.56 -17.74 10.81
C GLY A 62 10.41 -16.22 10.98
N ARG A 63 11.50 -15.45 11.08
CA ARG A 63 11.42 -13.99 11.29
C ARG A 63 11.01 -13.23 10.03
N ALA A 64 11.55 -13.63 8.88
CA ALA A 64 11.21 -12.99 7.62
C ALA A 64 9.74 -13.26 7.24
N ARG A 65 9.26 -14.50 7.44
CA ARG A 65 7.83 -14.83 7.28
C ARG A 65 6.94 -14.01 8.22
N GLN A 66 7.27 -13.93 9.51
CA GLN A 66 6.52 -13.13 10.47
C GLN A 66 6.44 -11.65 10.09
N THR A 67 7.52 -11.10 9.52
CA THR A 67 7.56 -9.71 9.05
C THR A 67 6.59 -9.50 7.89
N ALA A 68 6.59 -10.41 6.92
CA ALA A 68 5.67 -10.36 5.79
C ALA A 68 4.19 -10.56 6.21
N GLU A 69 3.92 -11.51 7.11
CA GLU A 69 2.57 -11.72 7.68
C GLU A 69 2.07 -10.49 8.44
N ARG A 70 2.95 -9.81 9.18
CA ARG A 70 2.62 -8.56 9.87
C ARG A 70 2.28 -7.45 8.88
N SER A 71 3.06 -7.28 7.82
CA SER A 71 2.77 -6.30 6.76
C SER A 71 1.44 -6.60 6.07
N LEU A 72 1.17 -7.88 5.76
CA LEU A 72 -0.12 -8.31 5.18
C LEU A 72 -1.30 -7.95 6.10
N LYS A 73 -1.16 -8.22 7.41
CA LYS A 73 -2.18 -7.86 8.39
C LYS A 73 -2.43 -6.35 8.42
N LEU A 74 -1.39 -5.53 8.37
CA LEU A 74 -1.52 -4.07 8.34
C LEU A 74 -2.23 -3.59 7.07
N LEU A 75 -1.85 -4.11 5.90
CA LEU A 75 -2.52 -3.80 4.62
C LEU A 75 -3.99 -4.21 4.64
N THR A 76 -4.31 -5.38 5.22
CA THR A 76 -5.69 -5.87 5.34
C THR A 76 -6.50 -4.97 6.28
N MET A 77 -5.95 -4.62 7.44
CA MET A 77 -6.59 -3.68 8.38
C MET A 77 -6.79 -2.30 7.77
N LEU A 78 -5.84 -1.84 6.94
CA LEU A 78 -5.98 -0.59 6.19
C LEU A 78 -7.18 -0.70 5.25
N ALA A 79 -7.27 -1.76 4.46
CA ALA A 79 -8.37 -2.01 3.52
C ALA A 79 -9.74 -2.03 4.21
N GLU A 80 -9.84 -2.64 5.39
CA GLU A 80 -11.07 -2.65 6.17
C GLU A 80 -11.44 -1.26 6.69
N LYS A 81 -10.47 -0.48 7.18
CA LYS A 81 -10.70 0.85 7.77
C LYS A 81 -10.91 1.94 6.72
N THR A 82 -10.37 1.79 5.53
CA THR A 82 -10.50 2.77 4.44
C THR A 82 -11.58 2.38 3.44
N ARG A 83 -12.29 1.28 3.66
CA ARG A 83 -13.40 0.84 2.81
C ARG A 83 -14.45 1.95 2.64
N GLY A 84 -14.65 2.40 1.41
CA GLY A 84 -15.57 3.49 1.07
C GLY A 84 -14.97 4.90 1.12
N ASN A 85 -13.72 5.05 1.60
CA ASN A 85 -12.96 6.29 1.60
C ASN A 85 -11.84 6.31 0.54
N LEU A 86 -11.56 5.18 -0.09
CA LEU A 86 -10.56 5.05 -1.15
C LEU A 86 -11.14 5.43 -2.50
N ASP A 87 -10.33 6.12 -3.30
CA ASP A 87 -10.57 6.22 -4.74
C ASP A 87 -10.32 4.88 -5.45
N PHE A 88 -10.83 4.73 -6.67
CA PHE A 88 -10.64 3.52 -7.48
C PHE A 88 -9.16 3.13 -7.60
N ALA A 89 -8.27 4.09 -7.84
CA ALA A 89 -6.84 3.83 -7.97
C ALA A 89 -6.20 3.34 -6.65
N GLU A 90 -6.64 3.86 -5.51
CA GLU A 90 -6.13 3.47 -4.20
C GLU A 90 -6.64 2.08 -3.79
N ALA A 91 -7.91 1.80 -4.10
CA ALA A 91 -8.53 0.50 -3.85
C ALA A 91 -7.89 -0.60 -4.70
N ASP A 92 -7.60 -0.32 -5.97
CA ASP A 92 -6.93 -1.22 -6.89
C ASP A 92 -5.50 -1.52 -6.40
N LEU A 93 -4.71 -0.47 -6.13
CA LEU A 93 -3.33 -0.60 -5.63
C LEU A 93 -3.26 -1.39 -4.32
N LEU A 94 -4.19 -1.16 -3.39
CA LEU A 94 -4.25 -1.90 -2.14
C LEU A 94 -4.61 -3.38 -2.36
N THR A 95 -5.54 -3.64 -3.28
CA THR A 95 -5.99 -5.00 -3.63
C THR A 95 -4.85 -5.78 -4.29
N GLU A 96 -4.11 -5.15 -5.21
CA GLU A 96 -2.92 -5.73 -5.83
C GLU A 96 -1.83 -6.04 -4.81
N ALA A 97 -1.51 -5.09 -3.92
CA ALA A 97 -0.49 -5.28 -2.88
C ALA A 97 -0.83 -6.45 -1.93
N VAL A 98 -2.10 -6.54 -1.49
CA VAL A 98 -2.58 -7.65 -0.66
C VAL A 98 -2.52 -8.98 -1.40
N SER A 99 -2.98 -9.02 -2.66
CA SER A 99 -3.03 -10.25 -3.46
C SER A 99 -1.63 -10.78 -3.75
N SER A 100 -0.72 -9.91 -4.19
CA SER A 100 0.68 -10.25 -4.45
C SER A 100 1.37 -10.81 -3.20
N LEU A 101 1.16 -10.17 -2.03
CA LEU A 101 1.79 -10.62 -0.81
C LEU A 101 1.25 -11.97 -0.30
N ARG A 102 -0.05 -12.22 -0.48
CA ARG A 102 -0.68 -13.52 -0.15
C ARG A 102 -0.13 -14.63 -1.04
N GLU A 103 -0.01 -14.39 -2.34
CA GLU A 103 0.56 -15.36 -3.28
C GLU A 103 2.00 -15.71 -2.92
N ARG A 104 2.82 -14.71 -2.59
CA ARG A 104 4.21 -14.93 -2.17
C ARG A 104 4.33 -15.69 -0.85
N LEU A 105 3.49 -15.37 0.14
CA LEU A 105 3.45 -16.11 1.40
C LEU A 105 3.02 -17.57 1.18
N ASN A 106 2.05 -17.80 0.30
CA ASN A 106 1.61 -19.15 -0.05
C ASN A 106 2.71 -19.95 -0.78
N THR A 107 3.40 -19.31 -1.75
CA THR A 107 4.53 -19.90 -2.48
C THR A 107 5.68 -20.24 -1.55
N SER A 108 6.03 -19.34 -0.64
CA SER A 108 7.07 -19.57 0.38
C SER A 108 6.69 -20.71 1.32
N SER A 109 5.40 -20.86 1.66
CA SER A 109 4.92 -21.98 2.46
C SER A 109 4.93 -23.32 1.71
N HIS A 110 4.82 -23.32 0.38
CA HIS A 110 4.83 -24.54 -0.44
C HIS A 110 6.25 -25.11 -0.64
N ASN A 111 7.28 -24.26 -0.59
CA ASN A 111 8.68 -24.66 -0.72
C ASN A 111 9.23 -25.34 0.56
N ALA A 112 8.59 -25.12 1.72
CA ALA A 112 9.01 -25.71 3.00
C ALA A 112 8.63 -27.20 3.17
N SER A 113 7.95 -27.81 2.19
CA SER A 113 7.61 -29.24 2.19
C SER A 113 8.65 -30.02 1.38
N PRO A 114 9.51 -30.85 2.02
CA PRO A 114 10.37 -31.76 1.29
C PRO A 114 9.47 -32.78 0.57
N GLN A 115 9.59 -32.86 -0.75
CA GLN A 115 9.00 -33.93 -1.53
C GLN A 115 9.72 -35.22 -1.14
N ASP A 116 9.01 -36.05 -0.37
CA ASP A 116 9.35 -37.44 -0.05
C ASP A 116 9.68 -38.19 -1.34
N ASN A 117 10.91 -38.73 -1.42
CA ASN A 117 11.28 -39.80 -2.34
C ASN A 117 12.36 -40.69 -1.73
#